data_AF-A0A4Y2HRI8-F1
#
_entry.id   AF-A0A4Y2HRI8-F1
#
_cell.length_a   1.000
_cell.length_b   1.000
_cell.length_c   1.000
_cell.angle_alpha   90.00
_cell.angle_beta   90.00
_cell.angle_gamma   90.00
#
_symmetry.space_group_name_H-M   'P 1'
#
loop_
_entity.id
_entity.type
_entity.pdbx_description
1 polymer ?
#
loop_
_entity_poly.entity_id
_entity_poly.type
_entity_poly.pdbx_seq_one_letter_code
_entity_poly.pdbx_strand_id
1 'polypeptide(L)'
;MAYYLSPQISKESTQLTKEIKADIKQYDQNSFAKWLLSLNQEDLSIYSANWKFSRKFHKIPPILDKDGLKHTPFGIANAFKYSLENSFQTNPEPYNNRCIFEVNKAVQHFLSSTRNDNNIKLTSPLEIQAIVKKINPKRLLD
;
A
#
# COMPACT_ATOMS: atom_id res chain seq x y z
N MET A 1 -28.28 -49.59 -5.27
CA MET A 1 -27.36 -50.44 -4.50
C MET A 1 -26.05 -49.69 -4.35
N ALA A 2 -25.69 -49.25 -3.15
CA ALA A 2 -24.37 -48.69 -2.87
C ALA A 2 -23.39 -49.87 -2.75
N TYR A 3 -22.41 -49.95 -3.64
CA TYR A 3 -21.37 -50.97 -3.55
C TYR A 3 -20.45 -50.60 -2.38
N TYR A 4 -20.56 -51.33 -1.27
CA TYR A 4 -19.61 -51.21 -0.17
C TYR A 4 -18.28 -51.79 -0.61
N LEU A 5 -17.23 -50.96 -0.63
CA LEU A 5 -15.86 -51.42 -0.80
C LEU A 5 -15.52 -52.41 0.32
N SER A 6 -14.80 -53.47 -0.01
CA SER A 6 -14.37 -54.44 1.01
C SER A 6 -13.56 -53.71 2.10
N PRO A 7 -13.62 -54.15 3.37
CA PRO A 7 -12.91 -53.48 4.47
C PRO A 7 -11.41 -53.32 4.23
N GLN A 8 -10.82 -54.23 3.44
CA GLN A 8 -9.42 -54.20 3.04
C GLN A 8 -9.14 -53.08 2.03
N ILE A 9 -9.94 -53.00 0.96
CA ILE A 9 -9.80 -51.96 -0.07
C ILE A 9 -10.01 -50.56 0.54
N SER A 10 -10.94 -50.43 1.50
CA SER A 10 -11.16 -49.15 2.19
C SER A 10 -9.96 -48.71 3.04
N LYS A 11 -9.25 -49.65 3.67
CA LYS A 11 -8.03 -49.34 4.45
C LYS A 11 -6.89 -48.93 3.53
N GLU A 12 -6.68 -49.66 2.44
CA GLU A 12 -5.66 -49.36 1.43
C GLU A 12 -5.90 -47.99 0.78
N SER A 13 -7.15 -47.68 0.41
CA SER A 13 -7.53 -46.37 -0.12
C SER A 13 -7.26 -45.23 0.87
N THR A 14 -7.54 -45.45 2.15
CA THR A 14 -7.27 -44.46 3.21
C THR A 14 -5.77 -44.24 3.39
N GLN A 15 -4.97 -45.31 3.34
CA GLN A 15 -3.51 -45.26 3.45
C GLN A 15 -2.90 -44.48 2.27
N LEU A 16 -3.29 -44.83 1.04
CA LEU A 16 -2.86 -44.12 -0.17
C LEU A 16 -3.23 -42.63 -0.14
N THR A 17 -4.42 -42.30 0.35
CA THR A 17 -4.84 -40.90 0.50
C THR A 17 -3.94 -40.14 1.48
N LYS A 18 -3.47 -40.78 2.56
CA LYS A 18 -2.53 -40.17 3.51
C LYS A 18 -1.16 -39.97 2.89
N GLU A 19 -0.66 -40.96 2.15
CA GLU A 19 0.62 -40.89 1.44
C GLU A 19 0.62 -39.76 0.41
N ILE A 20 -0.39 -39.69 -0.46
CA ILE A 20 -0.55 -38.60 -1.43
C ILE A 20 -0.55 -37.22 -0.74
N LYS A 21 -1.27 -37.09 0.38
CA LYS A 21 -1.29 -35.83 1.15
C LYS A 21 0.08 -35.49 1.73
N ALA A 22 0.84 -36.49 2.19
CA ALA A 22 2.18 -36.29 2.70
C ALA A 22 3.13 -35.82 1.58
N ASP A 23 3.06 -36.46 0.42
CA ASP A 23 3.88 -36.12 -0.75
C ASP A 23 3.59 -34.71 -1.27
N ILE A 24 2.31 -34.33 -1.38
CA ILE A 24 1.91 -32.96 -1.76
C ILE A 24 2.50 -31.95 -0.77
N LYS A 25 2.37 -32.21 0.53
CA LYS A 25 2.90 -31.32 1.55
C LYS A 25 4.42 -31.19 1.46
N GLN A 26 5.13 -32.29 1.22
CA GLN A 26 6.57 -32.28 1.06
C GLN A 26 6.99 -31.53 -0.20
N TYR A 27 6.29 -31.73 -1.32
CA TYR A 27 6.51 -31.00 -2.56
C TYR A 27 6.32 -29.49 -2.37
N ASP A 28 5.25 -29.07 -1.68
CA ASP A 28 4.97 -27.66 -1.41
C ASP A 28 6.08 -27.04 -0.55
N GLN A 29 6.52 -27.74 0.49
CA GLN A 29 7.63 -27.30 1.36
C GLN A 29 8.94 -27.14 0.57
N ASN A 30 9.29 -28.12 -0.24
CA ASN A 30 10.50 -28.10 -1.06
C ASN A 30 10.44 -26.99 -2.12
N SER A 31 9.28 -26.81 -2.75
CA SER A 31 9.05 -25.76 -3.75
C SER A 31 9.17 -24.38 -3.13
N PHE A 32 8.60 -24.19 -1.94
CA PHE A 32 8.72 -22.94 -1.19
C PHE A 32 10.17 -22.64 -0.78
N ALA A 33 10.89 -23.65 -0.27
CA ALA A 33 12.31 -23.49 0.08
C ALA A 33 13.17 -23.14 -1.14
N LYS A 34 12.94 -23.81 -2.28
CA LYS A 34 13.63 -23.53 -3.54
C LYS A 34 13.34 -22.12 -4.04
N TRP A 35 12.09 -21.68 -3.93
CA TRP A 35 11.70 -20.31 -4.28
C TRP A 35 12.40 -19.28 -3.37
N LEU A 36 12.45 -19.50 -2.06
CA LEU A 36 13.16 -18.60 -1.13
C LEU A 36 14.65 -18.47 -1.47
N LEU A 37 15.31 -19.59 -1.78
CA LEU A 37 16.72 -19.61 -2.18
C LEU A 37 16.98 -18.92 -3.52
N SER A 38 15.97 -18.81 -4.38
CA SER A 38 16.08 -18.11 -5.66
C SER A 38 15.95 -16.59 -5.55
N LEU A 39 15.58 -16.05 -4.38
CA LEU A 39 15.42 -14.62 -4.19
C LEU A 39 16.79 -13.93 -4.12
N ASN A 40 16.92 -12.86 -4.89
CA ASN A 40 18.10 -12.03 -5.00
C ASN A 40 17.77 -10.54 -4.75
N GLN A 41 18.77 -9.78 -4.33
CA GLN A 41 18.72 -8.34 -4.16
C GLN A 41 18.91 -7.60 -5.48
N GLU A 42 19.72 -8.12 -6.40
CA GLU A 42 20.06 -7.47 -7.67
C GLU A 42 18.88 -7.39 -8.66
N ASP A 43 18.01 -8.40 -8.65
CA ASP A 43 16.86 -8.51 -9.56
C ASP A 43 15.53 -8.01 -8.92
N LEU A 44 15.61 -7.36 -7.74
CA LEU A 44 14.47 -6.87 -6.96
C LEU A 44 13.48 -7.97 -6.50
N SER A 45 13.80 -9.25 -6.65
CA SER A 45 12.88 -10.34 -6.32
C SER A 45 12.59 -10.39 -4.81
N ILE A 46 13.57 -10.13 -3.94
CA ILE A 46 13.37 -9.97 -2.49
C ILE A 46 12.32 -8.89 -2.18
N TYR A 47 12.42 -7.74 -2.85
CA TYR A 47 11.48 -6.63 -2.66
C TYR A 47 10.06 -7.03 -3.08
N SER A 48 9.93 -7.65 -4.25
CA SER A 48 8.64 -8.11 -4.78
C SER A 48 7.98 -9.19 -3.89
N ALA A 49 8.78 -10.10 -3.34
CA ALA A 49 8.35 -11.14 -2.41
C ALA A 49 7.85 -10.53 -1.11
N ASN A 50 8.62 -9.63 -0.51
CA ASN A 50 8.24 -8.92 0.71
C ASN A 50 6.95 -8.12 0.50
N TRP A 51 6.83 -7.40 -0.63
CA TRP A 51 5.61 -6.66 -0.95
C TRP A 51 4.34 -7.54 -0.96
N LYS A 52 4.42 -8.76 -1.49
CA LYS A 52 3.29 -9.71 -1.51
C LYS A 52 2.87 -10.15 -0.11
N PHE A 53 3.82 -10.35 0.82
CA PHE A 53 3.53 -10.75 2.21
C PHE A 53 3.15 -9.56 3.11
N SER A 54 3.71 -8.39 2.86
CA SER A 54 3.45 -7.16 3.62
C SER A 54 2.12 -6.51 3.27
N ARG A 55 1.51 -6.89 2.14
CA ARG A 55 0.20 -6.38 1.73
C ARG A 55 -0.89 -6.89 2.68
N LYS A 56 -1.20 -6.08 3.69
CA LYS A 56 -2.46 -6.21 4.42
C LYS A 56 -3.58 -5.94 3.43
N PHE A 57 -4.53 -6.87 3.33
CA PHE A 57 -5.71 -6.70 2.50
C PHE A 57 -6.60 -5.64 3.16
N HIS A 58 -6.44 -4.39 2.73
CA HIS A 58 -7.33 -3.33 3.18
C HIS A 58 -8.61 -3.46 2.35
N LYS A 59 -9.73 -3.63 3.05
CA LYS A 59 -11.04 -3.59 2.39
C LYS A 59 -11.21 -2.19 1.82
N ILE A 60 -11.23 -2.08 0.49
CA ILE A 60 -11.50 -0.83 -0.18
C ILE A 60 -12.95 -0.45 0.14
N PRO A 61 -13.22 0.75 0.67
CA PRO A 61 -14.58 1.17 0.93
C PRO A 61 -15.37 1.26 -0.39
N PRO A 62 -16.70 1.11 -0.33
CA PRO A 62 -17.53 1.29 -1.52
C PRO A 62 -17.32 2.67 -2.14
N ILE A 63 -17.25 2.73 -3.47
CA ILE A 63 -17.03 3.97 -4.21
C ILE A 63 -18.33 4.37 -4.90
N LEU A 64 -18.68 5.65 -4.81
CA LEU A 64 -19.83 6.21 -5.52
C LEU A 64 -19.48 6.35 -7.00
N ASP A 65 -20.28 5.73 -7.85
CA ASP A 65 -20.21 5.83 -9.31
C ASP A 65 -21.50 6.46 -9.86
N LYS A 66 -21.56 6.68 -11.17
CA LYS A 66 -22.73 7.27 -11.85
C LYS A 66 -24.04 6.56 -11.57
N ASP A 67 -24.03 5.23 -11.60
CA ASP A 67 -25.23 4.43 -11.36
C ASP A 67 -25.45 4.07 -9.88
N GLY A 68 -24.68 4.70 -8.98
CA GLY A 68 -24.76 4.49 -7.54
C GLY A 68 -23.51 3.83 -6.92
N LEU A 69 -23.67 3.38 -5.68
CA LEU A 69 -22.57 2.89 -4.85
C LEU A 69 -22.08 1.50 -5.30
N LYS A 70 -20.80 1.38 -5.65
CA LYS A 70 -20.19 0.12 -6.08
C LYS A 70 -19.46 -0.55 -4.91
N HIS A 71 -19.82 -1.80 -4.64
CA HIS A 71 -19.27 -2.60 -3.54
C HIS A 71 -18.41 -3.78 -4.02
N THR A 72 -18.57 -4.20 -5.28
CA THR A 72 -17.82 -5.32 -5.84
C THR A 72 -16.44 -4.84 -6.30
N PRO A 73 -15.37 -5.66 -6.18
CA PRO A 73 -14.03 -5.26 -6.62
C PRO A 73 -14.00 -4.81 -8.08
N PHE A 74 -14.75 -5.49 -8.95
CA PHE A 74 -14.88 -5.12 -10.36
C PHE A 74 -15.61 -3.77 -10.55
N GLY A 75 -16.73 -3.57 -9.85
CA GLY A 75 -17.46 -2.31 -9.91
C GLY A 75 -16.65 -1.13 -9.37
N ILE A 76 -15.93 -1.33 -8.26
CA ILE A 76 -15.02 -0.35 -7.67
C ILE A 76 -13.90 0.01 -8.65
N ALA A 77 -13.28 -0.98 -9.30
CA ALA A 77 -12.21 -0.74 -10.27
C ALA A 77 -12.68 0.07 -11.47
N ASN A 78 -13.87 -0.22 -12.00
CA ASN A 78 -14.44 0.53 -13.12
C ASN A 78 -14.83 1.97 -12.73
N ALA A 79 -15.46 2.14 -11.56
CA ALA A 79 -15.79 3.47 -11.04
C ALA A 79 -14.54 4.32 -10.84
N PHE A 80 -13.49 3.72 -10.26
CA PHE A 80 -12.20 4.39 -10.06
C PHE A 80 -11.52 4.75 -11.38
N LYS A 81 -11.50 3.81 -12.35
CA LYS A 81 -10.98 4.06 -13.69
C LYS A 81 -11.68 5.24 -14.35
N TYR A 82 -13.02 5.24 -14.34
CA TYR A 82 -13.81 6.32 -14.92
C TYR A 82 -13.53 7.68 -14.24
N SER A 83 -13.49 7.70 -12.90
CA SER A 83 -13.20 8.91 -12.14
C SER A 83 -11.81 9.47 -12.46
N LEU A 84 -10.81 8.60 -12.61
CA LEU A 84 -9.47 9.00 -13.01
C LEU A 84 -9.45 9.57 -14.42
N GLU A 85 -10.05 8.87 -15.39
CA GLU A 85 -10.13 9.35 -16.78
C GLU A 85 -10.78 10.73 -16.86
N ASN A 86 -11.87 10.96 -16.12
CA ASN A 86 -12.51 12.27 -16.04
C ASN A 86 -11.61 13.35 -15.41
N SER A 87 -10.80 13.01 -14.41
CA SER A 87 -9.91 13.99 -13.76
C SER A 87 -8.79 14.50 -14.67
N PHE A 88 -8.40 13.72 -15.67
CA PHE A 88 -7.39 14.09 -16.66
C PHE A 88 -7.97 14.68 -17.95
N GLN A 89 -9.30 14.80 -18.07
CA GLN A 89 -9.90 15.48 -19.20
C GLN A 89 -9.67 16.99 -19.10
N THR A 90 -9.47 17.63 -20.25
CA THR A 90 -9.41 19.09 -20.35
C THR A 90 -10.70 19.67 -19.80
N ASN A 91 -10.59 20.63 -18.88
CA ASN A 91 -11.76 21.29 -18.31
C ASN A 91 -12.64 21.85 -19.45
N PRO A 92 -13.89 21.37 -19.60
CA PRO A 92 -14.77 21.82 -20.68
C PRO A 92 -15.28 23.24 -20.45
N GLU A 93 -15.23 23.74 -19.20
CA GLU A 93 -15.58 25.12 -18.92
C GLU A 93 -14.50 26.08 -19.44
N PRO A 94 -14.89 27.17 -20.11
CA PRO A 94 -13.95 28.19 -20.53
C PRO A 94 -13.23 28.74 -19.30
N TYR A 95 -11.92 28.98 -19.45
CA TYR A 95 -11.13 29.58 -18.39
C TYR A 95 -11.80 30.87 -17.90
N ASN A 96 -12.20 30.88 -16.63
CA ASN A 96 -12.75 32.08 -16.04
C ASN A 96 -11.60 33.05 -15.75
N ASN A 97 -11.41 34.02 -16.64
CA ASN A 97 -10.38 35.06 -16.51
C ASN A 97 -10.43 35.79 -15.16
N ARG A 98 -11.63 35.90 -14.55
CA ARG A 98 -11.80 36.48 -13.21
C ARG A 98 -11.18 35.58 -12.14
N CYS A 99 -11.37 34.26 -12.21
CA CYS A 99 -10.71 33.33 -11.29
C CYS A 99 -9.19 33.37 -11.44
N ILE A 100 -8.67 33.43 -12.66
CA ILE A 100 -7.22 33.57 -12.91
C ILE A 100 -6.69 34.86 -12.26
N PHE A 101 -7.40 35.98 -12.44
CA PHE A 101 -7.04 37.25 -11.84
C PHE A 101 -7.03 37.20 -10.31
N GLU A 102 -8.09 36.65 -9.70
CA GLU A 102 -8.19 36.52 -8.23
C GLU A 102 -7.10 35.61 -7.65
N VAL A 103 -6.82 34.47 -8.30
CA VAL A 103 -5.73 33.56 -7.87
C VAL A 103 -4.38 34.25 -7.99
N ASN A 104 -4.10 34.90 -9.12
CA ASN A 104 -2.84 35.63 -9.31
C ASN A 104 -2.69 36.77 -8.29
N LYS A 105 -3.77 37.51 -8.02
CA LYS A 105 -3.81 38.56 -7.00
C LYS A 105 -3.52 38.00 -5.60
N ALA A 106 -4.12 36.86 -5.24
CA ALA A 106 -3.89 36.20 -3.96
C ALA A 106 -2.44 35.69 -3.81
N VAL A 107 -1.87 35.10 -4.87
CA VAL A 107 -0.47 34.66 -4.90
C VAL A 107 0.48 35.85 -4.75
N GLN A 108 0.25 36.93 -5.50
CA GLN A 108 1.06 38.15 -5.40
C GLN A 108 0.94 38.79 -4.02
N HIS A 109 -0.26 38.84 -3.43
CA HIS A 109 -0.46 39.29 -2.06
C HIS A 109 0.30 38.41 -1.06
N PHE A 110 0.31 37.09 -1.23
CA PHE A 110 1.07 36.18 -0.37
C PHE A 110 2.59 36.41 -0.47
N LEU A 111 3.12 36.55 -1.69
CA LEU A 111 4.54 36.79 -1.91
C LEU A 111 5.00 38.18 -1.44
N SER A 112 4.17 39.20 -1.63
CA SER A 112 4.44 40.58 -1.19
C SER A 112 4.15 40.82 0.28
N SER A 113 3.29 40.00 0.89
CA SER A 113 3.21 39.80 2.34
C SER A 113 4.47 39.07 2.78
N THR A 114 5.62 39.75 2.68
CA THR A 114 6.80 39.40 3.45
C THR A 114 6.34 39.26 4.89
N ARG A 115 6.28 38.02 5.38
CA ARG A 115 6.35 37.81 6.81
C ARG A 115 7.60 38.57 7.24
N ASN A 116 7.48 39.43 8.25
CA ASN A 116 8.63 40.06 8.91
C ASN A 116 9.45 38.96 9.63
N ASP A 117 9.94 37.99 8.88
CA ASP A 117 10.78 36.89 9.35
C ASP A 117 12.17 37.41 9.72
N ASN A 118 12.48 38.68 9.40
CA ASN A 118 13.61 39.43 9.94
C ASN A 118 13.64 39.49 11.48
N ASN A 119 12.49 39.26 12.15
CA ASN A 119 12.39 39.18 13.60
C ASN A 119 12.42 37.74 14.15
N ILE A 120 12.55 36.72 13.30
CA ILE A 120 12.77 35.36 13.78
C ILE A 120 14.23 35.27 14.23
N LYS A 121 14.44 35.41 15.54
CA LYS A 121 15.74 35.18 16.17
C LYS A 121 16.18 33.75 15.85
N LEU A 122 17.14 33.61 14.93
CA LEU A 122 17.74 32.33 14.60
C LEU A 122 18.30 31.73 15.90
N THR A 123 17.84 30.53 16.24
CA THR A 123 18.30 29.80 17.42
C THR A 123 19.78 29.45 17.23
N SER A 124 20.62 29.84 18.19
CA SER A 124 22.04 29.55 18.13
C SER A 124 22.31 28.04 18.27
N PRO A 125 23.46 27.53 17.77
CA PRO A 125 23.84 26.13 17.97
C PRO A 125 23.83 25.68 19.44
N LEU A 126 24.14 26.59 20.37
CA LEU A 126 24.12 26.34 21.82
C LEU A 126 22.70 26.14 22.36
N GLU A 127 21.75 26.95 21.92
CA GLU A 127 20.34 26.80 22.30
C GLU A 127 19.75 25.49 21.75
N ILE A 128 20.12 25.10 20.53
CA ILE A 128 19.76 23.80 19.96
C ILE A 128 20.33 22.65 20.81
N GLN A 129 21.60 22.72 21.19
CA GLN A 129 22.20 21.70 22.07
C GLN A 129 21.51 21.62 23.44
N ALA A 130 21.16 22.76 24.04
CA ALA A 130 20.47 22.80 25.32
C ALA A 130 19.07 22.14 25.23
N ILE A 131 18.34 22.41 24.15
CA ILE A 131 17.03 21.80 23.88
C ILE A 131 17.18 20.30 23.67
N VAL A 132 18.15 19.85 22.87
CA VAL A 132 18.41 18.42 22.62
C VAL A 132 18.76 17.68 23.92
N LYS A 133 19.63 18.26 24.76
CA LYS A 133 19.97 17.69 26.09
C LYS A 133 18.76 17.60 27.01
N LYS A 134 17.86 18.60 26.98
CA LYS A 134 16.63 18.60 27.77
C LYS A 134 15.62 17.53 27.30
N ILE A 135 15.56 17.28 26.00
CA ILE A 135 14.64 16.28 25.41
C ILE A 135 15.15 14.86 25.64
N ASN A 136 16.48 14.63 25.62
CA ASN A 136 17.08 13.32 25.82
C ASN A 136 18.09 13.31 26.98
N PRO A 137 17.63 13.34 28.25
CA PRO A 137 18.53 13.26 29.39
C PRO A 137 19.25 11.90 29.53
N LYS A 138 18.85 10.87 28.76
CA LYS A 138 19.33 9.48 28.88
C LYS A 138 20.28 9.00 27.76
N ARG A 139 20.62 9.83 26.76
CA ARG A 139 21.65 9.51 25.76
C ARG A 139 22.92 10.30 26.03
N LEU A 140 23.57 9.99 27.13
CA LEU A 140 24.94 10.40 27.44
C LEU A 140 25.53 9.44 28.48
N LEU A 141 25.51 8.16 28.13
CA LEU A 141 26.42 7.14 28.60
C LEU A 141 26.69 6.28 27.37
N ASP A 142 27.75 6.66 26.66
CA ASP A 142 28.74 5.83 25.96
C ASP A 142 29.74 6.79 25.30
#